data_AF-A0AAW3ZWY8-F1
#
_entry.id   AF-A0AAW3ZWY8-F1
#
_cell.length_a   1.000
_cell.length_b   1.000
_cell.length_c   1.000
_cell.angle_alpha   90.00
_cell.angle_beta   90.00
_cell.angle_gamma   90.00
#
_symmetry.space_group_name_H-M   'P 1'
#
loop_
_entity.id
_entity.type
_entity.pdbx_description
1 polymer ?
#
loop_
_entity_poly.entity_id
_entity_poly.type
_entity_poly.pdbx_seq_one_letter_code
_entity_poly.pdbx_strand_id
1 'polypeptide(L)'
;MLRDIQRELFMAKIDKMGQNKELIGLLSNRTFLDFLVLMSAMYAEFMHSAQNEKLENEKRIRAIESAKLVESFINFFESYAGNDNENLNEE
;
A
#
# COMPACT_ATOMS: atom_id res chain seq x y z
N MET A 1 14.75 9.60 10.03
CA MET A 1 14.41 8.54 11.00
C MET A 1 12.99 8.00 10.82
N LEU A 2 11.90 8.70 11.19
CA LEU A 2 10.53 8.17 11.01
C LEU A 2 10.14 7.92 9.54
N ARG A 3 10.49 8.84 8.63
CA ARG A 3 10.28 8.68 7.18
C ARG A 3 11.04 7.50 6.57
N ASP A 4 12.24 7.22 7.08
CA ASP A 4 13.08 6.13 6.57
C ASP A 4 12.55 4.77 7.02
N ILE A 5 12.16 4.64 8.29
CA ILE A 5 11.56 3.41 8.84
C ILE A 5 10.21 3.10 8.17
N GLN A 6 9.36 4.10 7.95
CA GLN A 6 8.07 3.90 7.27
C GLN A 6 8.24 3.50 5.81
N ARG A 7 9.23 4.08 5.13
CA ARG A 7 9.60 3.69 3.77
C ARG A 7 10.14 2.26 3.72
N GLU A 8 11.00 1.87 4.66
CA GLU A 8 11.51 0.49 4.77
C GLU A 8 10.38 -0.53 5.01
N LEU A 9 9.46 -0.24 5.93
CA LEU A 9 8.29 -1.09 6.18
C LEU A 9 7.38 -1.20 4.95
N PHE A 10 7.21 -0.10 4.21
CA PHE A 10 6.46 -0.13 2.96
C PHE A 10 7.15 -0.98 1.88
N MET A 11 8.46 -0.80 1.69
CA MET A 11 9.22 -1.60 0.73
C MET A 11 9.22 -3.09 1.09
N ALA A 12 9.34 -3.43 2.37
CA ALA A 12 9.21 -4.80 2.85
C ALA A 12 7.82 -5.40 2.54
N LYS A 13 6.75 -4.59 2.63
CA LYS A 13 5.40 -5.01 2.21
C LYS A 13 5.31 -5.23 0.70
N ILE A 14 5.93 -4.38 -0.12
CA ILE A 14 5.99 -4.60 -1.58
C ILE A 14 6.80 -5.84 -1.93
N ASP A 15 7.94 -6.07 -1.29
CA ASP A 15 8.74 -7.29 -1.50
C ASP A 15 7.95 -8.55 -1.14
N LYS A 16 7.16 -8.48 -0.07
CA LYS A 16 6.23 -9.57 0.31
C LYS A 16 5.12 -9.77 -0.74
N MET A 17 4.57 -8.70 -1.32
CA MET A 17 3.63 -8.82 -2.45
C MET A 17 4.29 -9.46 -3.67
N GLY A 18 5.58 -9.21 -3.91
CA GLY A 18 6.37 -9.83 -4.97
C GLY A 18 6.48 -11.35 -4.87
N GLN A 19 6.21 -11.93 -3.69
CA GLN A 19 6.15 -13.37 -3.49
C GLN A 19 4.80 -13.98 -3.91
N ASN A 20 3.76 -13.15 -4.11
CA ASN A 20 2.49 -13.58 -4.64
C ASN A 20 2.59 -13.70 -6.17
N LYS A 21 2.51 -14.95 -6.67
CA LYS A 21 2.66 -15.27 -8.10
C LYS A 21 1.65 -14.56 -8.99
N GLU A 22 0.45 -14.30 -8.49
CA GLU A 22 -0.63 -13.68 -9.24
C GLU A 22 -0.40 -12.18 -9.43
N LEU A 23 0.39 -11.58 -8.55
CA LEU A 23 0.77 -10.18 -8.63
C LEU A 23 2.03 -9.96 -9.48
N ILE A 24 2.74 -11.01 -9.90
CA ILE A 24 4.00 -10.87 -10.68
C ILE A 24 3.79 -10.03 -11.93
N GLY A 25 2.69 -10.25 -12.67
CA GLY A 25 2.41 -9.47 -13.88
C GLY A 25 2.21 -7.98 -13.60
N LEU A 26 1.54 -7.67 -12.49
CA LEU A 26 1.29 -6.30 -12.05
C LEU A 26 2.57 -5.65 -11.48
N LEU A 27 3.36 -6.38 -10.69
CA LEU A 27 4.61 -5.91 -10.10
C LEU A 27 5.76 -5.82 -11.11
N SER A 28 5.64 -6.48 -12.27
CA SER A 28 6.56 -6.29 -13.41
C SER A 28 6.22 -5.03 -14.22
N ASN A 29 5.07 -4.41 -13.98
CA ASN A 29 4.66 -3.19 -14.67
C ASN A 29 5.30 -1.96 -14.02
N ARG A 30 6.13 -1.23 -14.79
CA ARG A 30 6.84 -0.06 -14.29
C ARG A 30 5.91 1.04 -13.78
N THR A 31 4.80 1.32 -14.47
CA THR A 31 3.80 2.31 -14.06
C THR A 31 3.18 1.93 -12.72
N PHE A 32 2.91 0.64 -12.50
CA PHE A 32 2.38 0.17 -11.22
C PHE A 32 3.41 0.31 -10.09
N LEU A 33 4.68 -0.02 -10.35
CA LEU A 33 5.77 0.21 -9.38
C LEU A 33 5.92 1.69 -9.03
N ASP A 34 5.90 2.58 -10.02
CA ASP A 34 5.97 4.03 -9.79
C ASP A 34 4.73 4.53 -9.00
N PHE A 35 3.55 3.96 -9.25
CA PHE A 35 2.34 4.23 -8.44
C PHE A 35 2.51 3.76 -6.99
N LEU A 36 3.07 2.57 -6.74
CA LEU A 36 3.36 2.11 -5.38
C LEU A 36 4.35 3.02 -4.66
N VAL A 37 5.37 3.52 -5.36
CA VAL A 37 6.31 4.52 -4.81
C VAL A 37 5.59 5.81 -4.43
N LEU A 38 4.70 6.32 -5.29
CA LEU A 38 3.89 7.50 -4.98
C LEU A 38 3.01 7.28 -3.74
N MET A 39 2.32 6.14 -3.67
CA MET A 39 1.50 5.76 -2.52
C MET A 39 2.32 5.70 -1.22
N SER A 40 3.56 5.21 -1.29
CA SER A 40 4.48 5.18 -0.14
C SER A 40 4.82 6.59 0.36
N ALA A 41 5.04 7.54 -0.54
CA ALA A 41 5.35 8.92 -0.21
C ALA A 41 4.13 9.60 0.43
N MET A 42 2.95 9.41 -0.14
CA MET A 42 1.68 9.92 0.41
C MET A 42 1.42 9.37 1.82
N TYR A 43 1.62 8.07 2.04
CA TYR A 43 1.47 7.46 3.35
C TYR A 43 2.40 8.11 4.40
N ALA A 44 3.67 8.33 4.04
CA ALA A 44 4.62 8.99 4.92
C ALA A 44 4.20 10.44 5.27
N GLU A 45 3.66 11.19 4.30
CA GLU A 45 3.13 12.54 4.53
C GLU A 45 1.90 12.55 5.43
N PHE A 46 0.98 11.60 5.23
CA PHE A 46 -0.20 11.45 6.09
C PHE A 46 0.19 11.08 7.52
N MET A 47 1.12 10.14 7.69
CA MET A 47 1.62 9.79 9.02
C MET A 47 2.34 10.96 9.71
N HIS A 48 3.12 11.73 8.96
CA HIS A 48 3.75 12.94 9.47
C HIS A 48 2.70 13.97 9.94
N SER A 49 1.67 14.18 9.12
CA SER A 49 0.59 15.13 9.42
C SER A 49 -0.25 14.67 10.62
N ALA A 50 -0.55 13.37 10.72
CA ALA A 50 -1.26 12.79 11.86
C ALA A 50 -0.53 13.00 13.20
N GLN A 51 0.81 12.91 13.17
CA GLN A 51 1.69 13.07 14.33
C GLN A 51 2.06 14.54 14.62
N ASN A 52 1.70 15.49 13.75
CA ASN A 52 2.05 16.89 13.93
C ASN A 52 1.06 17.59 14.88
N GLU A 53 1.43 17.71 16.14
CA GLU A 53 0.64 18.35 17.20
C GLU A 53 0.37 19.85 16.96
N LYS A 54 1.08 20.49 16.03
CA LYS A 54 0.82 21.89 15.64
C LYS A 54 -0.37 22.04 14.68
N LEU A 55 -0.87 20.94 14.13
CA LEU A 55 -2.06 20.94 13.26
C LEU A 55 -3.33 20.82 14.09
N GLU A 56 -4.41 21.43 13.58
CA GLU A 56 -5.76 21.26 14.11
C GLU A 56 -6.16 19.78 14.14
N ASN A 57 -6.88 19.37 15.19
CA ASN A 57 -7.27 17.97 15.38
C ASN A 57 -8.00 17.37 14.17
N GLU A 58 -8.90 18.12 13.53
CA GLU A 58 -9.61 17.64 12.34
C GLU A 58 -8.68 17.33 11.16
N LYS A 59 -7.59 18.10 10.99
CA LYS A 59 -6.59 17.83 9.94
C LYS A 59 -5.79 16.58 10.26
N ARG A 60 -5.44 16.39 11.54
CA ARG A 60 -4.75 15.18 12.01
C ARG A 60 -5.62 13.93 11.86
N ILE A 61 -6.91 14.01 12.18
CA ILE A 61 -7.87 12.91 12.00
C ILE A 61 -7.98 12.54 10.52
N ARG A 62 -8.18 13.52 9.62
CA ARG A 62 -8.21 13.28 8.17
C ARG A 62 -6.93 12.64 7.64
N ALA A 63 -5.77 13.03 8.18
CA ALA A 63 -4.51 12.41 7.84
C ALA A 63 -4.45 10.93 8.28
N ILE A 64 -4.96 10.58 9.47
CA ILE A 64 -5.08 9.19 9.92
C ILE A 64 -6.01 8.38 9.00
N GLU A 65 -7.16 8.94 8.63
CA GLU A 65 -8.10 8.29 7.71
C GLU A 65 -7.46 8.02 6.34
N SER A 66 -6.71 9.00 5.83
CA SER A 66 -5.97 8.88 4.57
C SER A 66 -4.87 7.81 4.65
N ALA A 67 -4.13 7.74 5.76
CA ALA A 67 -3.13 6.70 5.99
C ALA A 67 -3.76 5.29 6.03
N LYS A 68 -4.91 5.14 6.70
CA LYS A 68 -5.66 3.87 6.74
C LYS A 68 -6.14 3.43 5.36
N LEU A 69 -6.56 4.37 4.49
CA LEU A 69 -6.95 4.05 3.13
C LEU A 69 -5.79 3.42 2.34
N VAL A 70 -4.58 3.98 2.48
CA VAL A 70 -3.38 3.41 1.86
C VAL A 70 -3.06 2.02 2.43
N GLU A 71 -3.15 1.84 3.75
CA GLU A 71 -2.97 0.53 4.39
C GLU A 71 -3.98 -0.51 3.89
N SER A 72 -5.26 -0.14 3.75
CA SER A 72 -6.30 -1.02 3.21
C SER A 72 -6.01 -1.43 1.76
N PHE A 73 -5.52 -0.50 0.93
CA PHE A 73 -5.12 -0.82 -0.44
C PHE A 73 -3.99 -1.85 -0.47
N ILE A 74 -2.96 -1.68 0.36
CA ILE A 74 -1.87 -2.64 0.49
C ILE A 74 -2.39 -4.01 0.98
N ASN A 75 -3.22 -4.01 2.03
CA ASN A 75 -3.77 -5.24 2.58
C ASN A 75 -4.62 -6.01 1.57
N PHE A 76 -5.35 -5.31 0.70
CA PHE A 76 -6.09 -5.93 -0.41
C PHE A 76 -5.15 -6.78 -1.28
N PHE A 77 -4.01 -6.24 -1.72
CA PHE A 77 -3.03 -6.98 -2.52
C PHE A 77 -2.35 -8.11 -1.74
N GLU A 78 -2.08 -7.93 -0.45
CA GLU A 78 -1.56 -9.04 0.38
C GLU A 78 -2.55 -10.21 0.48
N SER A 79 -3.85 -9.92 0.48
CA SER A 79 -4.92 -10.92 0.54
C SER A 79 -5.45 -11.36 -0.82
N TYR A 80 -4.91 -10.80 -1.91
CA TYR A 80 -5.36 -11.13 -3.26
C TYR A 80 -4.90 -12.54 -3.61
N ALA A 81 -5.78 -13.51 -3.40
CA ALA A 81 -5.76 -14.75 -4.15
C ALA A 81 -6.59 -14.46 -5.41
N GLY A 82 -5.92 -14.45 -6.56
CA GLY A 82 -6.54 -14.60 -7.85
C GLY A 82 -7.51 -15.76 -7.74
N ASN A 83 -8.77 -15.50 -8.06
CA ASN A 83 -9.76 -16.57 -8.07
C ASN A 83 -9.22 -17.71 -8.93
N ASP A 84 -9.12 -18.91 -8.34
CA ASP A 84 -9.01 -20.21 -9.01
C ASP A 84 -10.27 -20.50 -9.86
N ASN A 85 -10.71 -19.54 -10.69
CA ASN A 85 -11.81 -19.69 -11.63
C ASN A 85 -11.31 -20.15 -13.01
N GLU A 86 -10.23 -20.95 -13.06
CA GLU A 86 -9.86 -21.72 -14.26
C GLU A 86 -10.59 -23.07 -14.34
N ASN A 87 -11.48 -23.42 -13.39
CA ASN A 87 -12.31 -24.64 -13.45
C ASN A 87 -13.78 -24.38 -13.84
N LEU A 88 -14.04 -23.43 -14.75
CA LEU A 88 -15.37 -23.27 -15.36
C LEU A 88 -15.32 -23.35 -16.89
N ASN A 89 -14.55 -24.30 -17.41
CA ASN A 89 -14.80 -24.85 -18.73
C ASN A 89 -14.82 -26.37 -18.64
N GLU A 90 -15.82 -26.95 -19.33
CA GLU A 90 -15.99 -28.37 -19.68
C GLU A 90 -16.78 -29.27 -18.71
N GLU A 91 -18.11 -29.08 -18.68
CA GLU A 91 -19.07 -30.19 -18.93
C GLU A 91 -20.18 -29.73 -19.88
#